data_AF-A0A961JAR4-F1
#
_entry.id   AF-A0A961JAR4-F1
#
_cell.length_a   1.000
_cell.length_b   1.000
_cell.length_c   1.000
_cell.angle_alpha   90.00
_cell.angle_beta   90.00
_cell.angle_gamma   90.00
#
_symmetry.space_group_name_H-M   'P 1'
#
loop_
_entity.id
_entity.type
_entity.pdbx_description
1 polymer ?
#
loop_
_entity_poly.entity_id
_entity_poly.type
_entity_poly.pdbx_seq_one_letter_code
_entity_poly.pdbx_strand_id
1 'polypeptide(L)'
;MQPLRLSRAEIAYHRPPALPRDPAPSRLTYKAHRLWLTPMVRGLTKVGLPLALIAAVVGGYLSVPENRDALVGKVAELRRSVETRPEFMLKLLSVEGASPVLADGIRKIYPIEFPISSFDLDLDEMQARIAAFDLVESVDIHIRPGGLLEVAVTERTPAMVWRRDGGLDLIDATGHR
;
A
#
# COMPACT_ATOMS: atom_id res chain seq x y z
N MET A 1 -54.56 80.43 31.51
CA MET A 1 -53.35 80.00 30.78
C MET A 1 -53.62 78.62 30.19
N GLN A 2 -53.74 78.52 28.86
CA GLN A 2 -54.05 77.27 28.15
C GLN A 2 -52.76 76.49 27.89
N PRO A 3 -52.68 75.18 28.20
CA PRO A 3 -51.49 74.39 27.90
C PRO A 3 -51.45 74.03 26.42
N LEU A 4 -50.34 74.35 25.75
CA LEU A 4 -50.02 73.93 24.38
C LEU A 4 -50.02 72.40 24.30
N ARG A 5 -51.04 71.82 23.67
CA ARG A 5 -51.08 70.41 23.28
C ARG A 5 -50.76 70.32 21.79
N LEU A 6 -49.53 69.91 21.48
CA LEU A 6 -49.15 69.58 20.10
C LEU A 6 -49.96 68.36 19.65
N SER A 7 -50.58 68.46 18.48
CA SER A 7 -51.36 67.37 17.91
C SER A 7 -50.42 66.28 17.36
N ARG A 8 -50.90 65.03 17.35
CA ARG A 8 -50.13 63.89 16.82
C ARG A 8 -49.73 64.07 15.35
N ALA A 9 -50.48 64.89 14.61
CA ALA A 9 -50.18 65.24 13.22
C ALA A 9 -48.97 66.19 13.08
N GLU A 10 -48.79 67.13 14.02
CA GLU A 10 -47.63 68.06 14.01
C GLU A 10 -46.32 67.33 14.33
N ILE A 11 -46.36 66.30 15.18
CA ILE A 11 -45.19 65.46 15.50
C ILE A 11 -44.70 64.69 14.26
N ALA A 12 -45.61 64.28 13.37
CA ALA A 12 -45.26 63.52 12.18
C ALA A 12 -44.57 64.40 11.11
N TYR A 13 -44.93 65.69 11.03
CA TYR A 13 -44.33 66.64 10.08
C TYR A 13 -42.89 67.04 10.45
N HIS A 14 -42.55 67.00 11.74
CA HIS A 14 -41.20 67.28 12.24
C HIS A 14 -40.31 66.05 12.43
N ARG A 15 -40.57 64.94 11.74
CA ARG A 15 -39.60 63.84 11.71
C ARG A 15 -38.39 64.26 10.87
N PRO A 16 -37.20 64.48 11.46
CA PRO A 16 -36.01 64.81 10.70
C PRO A 16 -35.72 63.68 9.70
N PRO A 17 -35.17 63.98 8.51
CA PRO A 17 -34.77 62.95 7.57
C PRO A 17 -33.85 61.95 8.29
N ALA A 18 -34.05 60.65 8.02
CA ALA A 18 -33.22 59.62 8.62
C ALA A 18 -31.75 59.94 8.37
N LEU A 19 -30.96 60.02 9.44
CA LEU A 19 -29.52 60.29 9.34
C LEU A 19 -28.89 59.24 8.41
N PRO A 20 -28.00 59.65 7.49
CA PRO A 20 -27.26 58.71 6.66
C PRO A 20 -26.59 57.64 7.54
N ARG A 21 -26.65 56.37 7.13
CA ARG A 21 -25.96 55.28 7.83
C ARG A 21 -24.48 55.62 7.90
N ASP A 22 -23.95 55.72 9.12
CA ASP A 22 -22.54 56.00 9.34
C ASP A 22 -21.70 54.92 8.64
N PRO A 23 -20.84 55.30 7.66
CA PRO A 23 -19.96 54.36 6.99
C PRO A 23 -18.83 53.88 7.91
N ALA A 24 -18.67 54.46 9.10
CA ALA A 24 -17.58 54.12 10.01
C ALA A 24 -17.69 52.66 10.50
N PRO A 25 -16.63 51.86 10.31
CA PRO A 25 -16.63 50.49 10.79
C PRO A 25 -16.69 50.48 12.32
N SER A 26 -17.48 49.56 12.89
CA SER A 26 -17.48 49.32 14.33
C SER A 26 -16.07 48.94 14.83
N ARG A 27 -15.78 49.17 16.11
CA ARG A 27 -14.46 48.85 16.69
C ARG A 27 -14.07 47.38 16.50
N LEU A 28 -15.05 46.47 16.47
CA LEU A 28 -14.84 45.05 16.20
C LEU A 28 -14.47 44.80 14.74
N THR A 29 -15.17 45.44 13.81
CA THR A 29 -14.88 45.40 12.38
C THR A 29 -13.45 45.87 12.10
N TYR A 30 -13.02 46.98 12.73
CA TYR A 30 -11.66 47.48 12.61
C TYR A 30 -10.61 46.48 13.11
N LYS A 31 -10.82 45.87 14.29
CA LYS A 31 -9.90 44.86 14.83
C LYS A 31 -9.82 43.62 13.93
N ALA A 32 -10.94 43.17 13.37
CA ALA A 32 -10.98 42.03 12.45
C ALA A 32 -10.21 42.32 11.15
N HIS A 33 -10.39 43.50 10.55
CA HIS A 33 -9.62 43.91 9.37
C HIS A 33 -8.12 44.01 9.67
N ARG A 34 -7.76 44.51 10.86
CA ARG A 34 -6.37 44.59 11.32
C ARG A 34 -5.75 43.21 11.52
N LEU A 35 -6.46 42.28 12.14
CA LEU A 35 -6.02 40.88 12.28
C LEU A 35 -5.84 40.22 10.91
N TRP A 36 -6.78 40.47 9.99
CA TRP A 36 -6.70 39.96 8.63
C TRP A 36 -5.50 40.51 7.85
N LEU A 37 -4.87 41.62 8.23
CA LEU A 37 -3.64 42.11 7.59
C LEU A 37 -2.39 41.30 7.98
N THR A 38 -2.47 40.51 9.04
CA THR A 38 -1.36 39.68 9.51
C THR A 38 -1.22 38.44 8.60
N PRO A 39 -0.07 38.20 7.96
CA PRO A 39 0.10 37.10 7.00
C PRO A 39 -0.14 35.72 7.65
N MET A 40 0.26 35.55 8.92
CA MET A 40 0.03 34.32 9.68
C MET A 40 -1.45 34.02 9.89
N VAL A 41 -2.27 35.03 10.22
CA VAL A 41 -3.72 34.86 10.43
C VAL A 41 -4.42 34.49 9.11
N ARG A 42 -4.00 35.10 7.99
CA ARG A 42 -4.50 34.72 6.66
C ARG A 42 -4.14 33.29 6.31
N GLY A 43 -2.89 32.87 6.52
CA GLY A 43 -2.44 31.50 6.23
C GLY A 43 -3.16 30.47 7.10
N LEU A 44 -3.26 30.73 8.40
CA LEU A 44 -3.94 29.84 9.34
C LEU A 44 -5.42 29.69 9.02
N THR A 45 -6.13 30.77 8.66
CA THR A 45 -7.57 30.68 8.35
C THR A 45 -7.84 30.06 6.98
N LYS A 46 -7.05 30.36 5.95
CA LYS A 46 -7.28 29.86 4.59
C LYS A 46 -6.74 28.45 4.34
N VAL A 47 -5.68 28.05 5.02
CA VAL A 47 -5.00 26.77 4.80
C VAL A 47 -5.01 25.93 6.07
N GLY A 48 -4.61 26.52 7.20
CA GLY A 48 -4.50 25.78 8.46
C GLY A 48 -5.83 25.24 8.98
N LEU A 49 -6.88 26.06 8.99
CA LEU A 49 -8.21 25.68 9.46
C LEU A 49 -8.84 24.58 8.60
N PRO A 50 -8.91 24.69 7.25
CA PRO A 50 -9.45 23.59 6.45
C PRO A 50 -8.62 22.31 6.57
N LEU A 51 -7.28 22.42 6.62
CA LEU A 51 -6.43 21.25 6.81
C LEU A 51 -6.65 20.59 8.17
N ALA A 52 -6.75 21.38 9.24
CA ALA A 52 -7.01 20.89 10.60
C ALA A 52 -8.40 20.24 10.70
N LEU A 53 -9.41 20.79 10.03
CA LEU A 53 -10.74 20.17 9.97
C LEU A 53 -10.70 18.82 9.24
N ILE A 54 -10.03 18.74 8.09
CA ILE A 54 -9.85 17.46 7.38
C ILE A 54 -9.10 16.46 8.25
N ALA A 55 -8.00 16.87 8.88
CA ALA A 55 -7.21 16.01 9.77
C ALA A 55 -8.01 15.55 10.99
N ALA A 56 -8.85 16.41 11.58
CA ALA A 56 -9.72 16.04 12.69
C ALA A 56 -10.79 15.03 12.27
N VAL A 57 -11.37 15.19 11.08
CA VAL A 57 -12.34 14.22 10.53
C VAL A 57 -11.67 12.89 10.24
N VAL A 58 -10.53 12.88 9.54
CA VAL A 58 -9.76 11.66 9.23
C VAL A 58 -9.28 10.98 10.51
N GLY A 59 -8.73 11.74 11.45
CA GLY A 59 -8.27 11.24 12.75
C GLY A 59 -9.42 10.69 13.59
N GLY A 60 -10.57 11.35 13.60
CA GLY A 60 -11.78 10.87 14.26
C GLY A 60 -12.29 9.57 13.64
N TYR A 61 -12.34 9.49 12.31
CA TYR A 61 -12.69 8.26 11.58
C TYR A 61 -11.73 7.12 11.91
N LEU A 62 -10.42 7.38 11.84
CA LEU A 62 -9.38 6.42 12.20
C LEU A 62 -9.28 6.18 13.71
N SER A 63 -9.94 6.92 14.60
CA SER A 63 -9.87 6.63 16.04
C SER A 63 -10.65 5.36 16.42
N VAL A 64 -11.63 4.99 15.59
CA VAL A 64 -12.51 3.84 15.76
C VAL A 64 -11.80 2.59 15.21
N PRO A 65 -11.62 1.53 16.02
CA PRO A 65 -10.89 0.33 15.60
C PRO A 65 -11.55 -0.37 14.41
N GLU A 66 -12.88 -0.43 14.37
CA GLU A 66 -13.64 -1.08 13.28
C GLU A 66 -13.37 -0.43 11.91
N ASN A 67 -13.16 0.89 11.88
CA ASN A 67 -12.82 1.61 10.64
C ASN A 67 -11.41 1.27 10.16
N ARG A 68 -10.46 1.08 11.09
CA ARG A 68 -9.10 0.63 10.75
C ARG A 68 -9.14 -0.78 10.18
N ASP A 69 -9.87 -1.67 10.83
CA ASP A 69 -10.00 -3.06 10.40
C ASP A 69 -10.69 -3.15 9.05
N ALA A 70 -11.74 -2.35 8.82
CA ALA A 70 -12.40 -2.26 7.52
C ALA A 70 -11.46 -1.75 6.41
N LEU A 71 -10.61 -0.76 6.70
CA LEU A 71 -9.60 -0.27 5.75
C LEU A 71 -8.56 -1.35 5.42
N VAL A 72 -8.02 -2.02 6.43
CA VAL A 72 -7.06 -3.13 6.25
C VAL A 72 -7.72 -4.27 5.48
N GLY A 73 -8.96 -4.61 5.81
CA GLY A 73 -9.75 -5.63 5.11
C GLY A 73 -9.94 -5.30 3.63
N LYS A 74 -10.27 -4.05 3.29
CA LYS A 74 -10.37 -3.61 1.88
C LYS A 74 -9.04 -3.70 1.13
N VAL A 75 -7.94 -3.33 1.77
CA VAL A 75 -6.61 -3.47 1.18
C VAL A 75 -6.26 -4.94 0.95
N ALA A 76 -6.56 -5.81 1.92
CA ALA A 76 -6.35 -7.25 1.80
C ALA A 76 -7.22 -7.87 0.70
N GLU A 77 -8.48 -7.45 0.58
CA GLU A 77 -9.38 -7.89 -0.48
C GLU A 77 -8.89 -7.44 -1.87
N LEU A 78 -8.47 -6.19 -2.01
CA LEU A 78 -7.87 -5.68 -3.24
C LEU A 78 -6.61 -6.47 -3.60
N ARG A 79 -5.72 -6.71 -2.64
CA ARG A 79 -4.52 -7.53 -2.83
C ARG A 79 -4.89 -8.93 -3.30
N ARG A 80 -5.81 -9.60 -2.61
CA ARG A 80 -6.30 -10.92 -2.98
C ARG A 80 -6.90 -10.95 -4.38
N SER A 81 -7.66 -9.91 -4.75
CA SER A 81 -8.26 -9.79 -6.08
C SER A 81 -7.23 -9.69 -7.22
N VAL A 82 -6.03 -9.20 -6.91
CA VAL A 82 -4.90 -9.16 -7.84
C VAL A 82 -4.17 -10.50 -7.84
N GLU A 83 -3.93 -11.09 -6.65
CA GLU A 83 -3.21 -12.36 -6.50
C GLU A 83 -3.95 -13.57 -7.10
N THR A 84 -5.29 -13.58 -7.05
CA THR A 84 -6.11 -14.69 -7.58
C THR A 84 -6.40 -14.58 -9.07
N ARG A 85 -5.78 -13.63 -9.78
CA ARG A 85 -6.02 -13.50 -11.22
C ARG A 85 -5.36 -14.65 -11.97
N PRO A 86 -6.01 -15.19 -13.02
CA PRO A 86 -5.52 -16.37 -13.73
C PRO A 86 -4.14 -16.19 -14.35
N GLU A 87 -3.69 -14.94 -14.59
CA GLU A 87 -2.37 -14.62 -15.10
C GLU A 87 -1.23 -14.87 -14.09
N PHE A 88 -1.53 -14.81 -12.78
CA PHE A 88 -0.54 -15.04 -11.70
C PHE A 88 -0.67 -16.42 -11.06
N MET A 89 -1.65 -17.21 -11.49
CA MET A 89 -1.83 -18.57 -11.00
C MET A 89 -0.92 -19.52 -11.76
N LEU A 90 0.01 -20.14 -11.03
CA LEU A 90 0.81 -21.25 -11.53
C LEU A 90 -0.03 -22.52 -11.46
N LYS A 91 0.00 -23.31 -12.53
CA LYS A 91 -0.82 -24.51 -12.74
C LYS A 91 0.03 -25.77 -12.79
N LEU A 92 1.28 -25.66 -13.22
CA LEU A 92 2.17 -26.80 -13.33
C LEU A 92 3.64 -26.40 -13.15
N LEU A 93 4.41 -27.36 -12.67
CA LEU A 93 5.86 -27.33 -12.56
C LEU A 93 6.47 -28.15 -13.71
N SER A 94 7.35 -27.52 -14.49
CA SER A 94 8.25 -28.20 -15.43
C SER A 94 9.66 -28.18 -14.87
N VAL A 95 10.31 -29.34 -14.84
CA VAL A 95 11.72 -29.47 -14.47
C VAL A 95 12.47 -29.90 -15.72
N GLU A 96 13.40 -29.07 -16.18
CA GLU A 96 14.20 -29.29 -17.38
C GLU A 96 15.67 -29.50 -17.02
N GLY A 97 16.38 -30.37 -17.75
CA GLY A 97 17.81 -30.63 -17.54
C GLY A 97 18.17 -31.51 -16.33
N ALA A 98 17.19 -31.93 -15.52
CA ALA A 98 17.38 -32.87 -14.41
C ALA A 98 17.14 -34.32 -14.82
N SER A 99 17.91 -35.25 -14.24
CA SER A 99 17.65 -36.68 -14.26
C SER A 99 16.33 -37.00 -13.54
N PRO A 100 15.67 -38.14 -13.84
CA PRO A 100 14.41 -38.51 -13.19
C PRO A 100 14.50 -38.55 -11.66
N VAL A 101 15.66 -38.96 -11.13
CA VAL A 101 15.91 -39.05 -9.68
C VAL A 101 15.98 -37.65 -9.06
N LEU A 102 16.72 -36.72 -9.67
CA LEU A 102 16.82 -35.35 -9.19
C LEU A 102 15.49 -34.60 -9.33
N ALA A 103 14.78 -34.76 -10.45
CA ALA A 103 13.47 -34.17 -10.66
C ALA A 103 12.45 -34.60 -9.59
N ASP A 104 12.45 -35.88 -9.23
CA ASP A 104 11.60 -36.38 -8.14
C ASP A 104 12.07 -35.88 -6.76
N GLY A 105 13.37 -35.71 -6.57
CA GLY A 105 13.95 -35.08 -5.37
C GLY A 105 13.45 -33.64 -5.20
N ILE A 106 13.50 -32.83 -6.25
CA ILE A 106 13.02 -31.44 -6.26
C ILE A 106 11.53 -31.39 -5.90
N ARG A 107 10.69 -32.24 -6.54
CA ARG A 107 9.25 -32.31 -6.25
C ARG A 107 8.94 -32.73 -4.81
N LYS A 108 9.78 -33.55 -4.19
CA LYS A 108 9.61 -33.97 -2.79
C LYS A 108 10.01 -32.89 -1.80
N ILE A 109 11.06 -32.11 -2.08
CA ILE A 109 11.49 -31.01 -1.21
C ILE A 109 10.50 -29.86 -1.26
N TYR A 110 9.93 -29.57 -2.43
CA TYR A 110 8.95 -28.52 -2.63
C TYR A 110 7.60 -29.11 -3.07
N PRO A 111 6.81 -29.67 -2.14
CA PRO A 111 5.48 -30.18 -2.44
C PRO A 111 4.53 -29.00 -2.65
N ILE A 112 4.49 -28.48 -3.87
CA ILE A 112 3.55 -27.43 -4.27
C ILE A 112 2.25 -28.08 -4.71
N GLU A 113 1.17 -27.72 -4.02
CA GLU A 113 -0.19 -28.04 -4.48
C GLU A 113 -0.63 -27.00 -5.48
N PHE A 114 -0.70 -27.39 -6.76
CA PHE A 114 -1.23 -26.53 -7.81
C PHE A 114 -2.77 -26.55 -7.81
N PRO A 115 -3.42 -25.42 -8.15
CA PRO A 115 -2.83 -24.15 -8.56
C PRO A 115 -2.46 -23.23 -7.38
N ILE A 116 -1.33 -22.52 -7.49
CA ILE A 116 -0.81 -21.59 -6.46
C ILE A 116 -0.52 -20.20 -7.07
N SER A 117 -0.63 -19.13 -6.28
CA SER A 117 -0.24 -17.79 -6.72
C SER A 117 1.27 -17.65 -6.80
N SER A 118 1.78 -17.00 -7.85
CA SER A 118 3.21 -16.68 -7.96
C SER A 118 3.70 -15.74 -6.86
N PHE A 119 2.80 -14.95 -6.25
CA PHE A 119 3.14 -14.02 -5.18
C PHE A 119 3.40 -14.70 -3.83
N ASP A 120 2.86 -15.92 -3.64
CA ASP A 120 3.05 -16.70 -2.43
C ASP A 120 4.32 -17.57 -2.49
N LEU A 121 5.04 -17.55 -3.62
CA LEU A 121 6.27 -18.30 -3.83
C LEU A 121 7.50 -17.41 -3.72
N ASP A 122 8.44 -17.81 -2.88
CA ASP A 122 9.78 -17.22 -2.83
C ASP A 122 10.71 -17.98 -3.79
N LEU A 123 10.91 -17.43 -4.99
CA LEU A 123 11.73 -18.05 -6.02
C LEU A 123 13.21 -18.08 -5.63
N ASP A 124 13.69 -17.09 -4.87
CA ASP A 124 15.08 -17.00 -4.45
C ASP A 124 15.38 -18.08 -3.41
N GLU A 125 14.46 -18.29 -2.46
CA GLU A 125 14.55 -19.37 -1.48
C GLU A 125 14.48 -20.74 -2.17
N MET A 126 13.57 -20.91 -3.13
CA MET A 126 13.46 -22.15 -3.92
C MET A 126 14.77 -22.43 -4.67
N GLN A 127 15.32 -21.40 -5.34
CA GLN A 127 16.58 -21.52 -6.07
C GLN A 127 17.72 -21.93 -5.15
N ALA A 128 17.85 -21.27 -3.99
CA ALA A 128 18.88 -21.58 -3.01
C ALA A 128 18.77 -23.01 -2.47
N ARG A 129 17.55 -23.50 -2.21
CA ARG A 129 17.31 -24.87 -1.73
C ARG A 129 17.62 -25.92 -2.78
N ILE A 130 17.30 -25.68 -4.05
CA ILE A 130 17.62 -26.61 -5.14
C ILE A 130 19.13 -26.59 -5.44
N ALA A 131 19.77 -25.42 -5.39
CA ALA A 131 21.21 -25.28 -5.55
C ALA A 131 22.01 -25.96 -4.43
N ALA A 132 21.39 -26.24 -3.28
CA ALA A 132 22.02 -26.96 -2.17
C ALA A 132 22.15 -28.48 -2.45
N PHE A 133 21.57 -29.01 -3.52
CA PHE A 133 21.84 -30.38 -3.93
C PHE A 133 23.25 -30.50 -4.50
N ASP A 134 24.01 -31.47 -3.98
CA ASP A 134 25.41 -31.66 -4.39
C ASP A 134 25.52 -31.94 -5.91
N LEU A 135 24.54 -32.65 -6.50
CA LEU A 135 24.47 -32.95 -7.93
C LEU A 135 24.21 -31.73 -8.84
N VAL A 136 23.78 -30.58 -8.28
CA VAL A 136 23.38 -29.40 -9.06
C VAL A 136 24.57 -28.47 -9.27
N GLU A 137 24.87 -28.16 -10.53
CA GLU A 137 25.87 -27.17 -10.91
C GLU A 137 25.27 -25.77 -10.91
N SER A 138 24.13 -25.62 -11.56
CA SER A 138 23.35 -24.39 -11.59
C SER A 138 21.85 -24.69 -11.64
N VAL A 139 21.04 -23.74 -11.15
CA VAL A 139 19.58 -23.80 -11.22
C VAL A 139 19.03 -22.42 -11.53
N ASP A 140 18.09 -22.38 -12.46
CA ASP A 140 17.43 -21.19 -12.95
C ASP A 140 15.91 -21.40 -12.88
N ILE A 141 15.21 -20.54 -12.14
CA ILE A 141 13.77 -20.64 -11.94
C ILE A 141 13.09 -19.46 -12.61
N HIS A 142 12.14 -19.75 -13.50
CA HIS A 142 11.42 -18.73 -14.26
C HIS A 142 9.93 -19.05 -14.34
N ILE A 143 9.12 -18.00 -14.32
CA ILE A 143 7.67 -18.11 -14.54
C ILE A 143 7.39 -17.82 -16.01
N ARG A 144 6.82 -18.80 -16.72
CA ARG A 144 6.38 -18.65 -18.10
C ARG A 144 4.91 -18.23 -18.21
N PRO A 145 4.56 -17.49 -19.27
CA PRO A 145 3.16 -17.20 -19.59
C PRO A 145 2.32 -18.48 -19.65
N GLY A 146 1.10 -18.43 -19.12
CA GLY A 146 0.19 -19.58 -19.04
C GLY A 146 0.21 -20.30 -17.68
N GLY A 147 0.96 -19.79 -16.71
CA GLY A 147 1.02 -20.33 -15.34
C GLY A 147 1.98 -21.51 -15.23
N LEU A 148 3.09 -21.49 -15.96
CA LEU A 148 4.10 -22.54 -15.91
C LEU A 148 5.26 -22.10 -15.03
N LEU A 149 5.54 -22.84 -13.95
CA LEU A 149 6.78 -22.70 -13.20
C LEU A 149 7.83 -23.58 -13.86
N GLU A 150 8.84 -22.98 -14.47
CA GLU A 150 9.97 -23.68 -15.05
C GLU A 150 11.15 -23.66 -14.10
N VAL A 151 11.72 -24.83 -13.86
CA VAL A 151 12.97 -25.00 -13.13
C VAL A 151 13.96 -25.66 -14.09
N ALA A 152 14.88 -24.87 -14.64
CA ALA A 152 15.97 -25.37 -15.45
C ALA A 152 17.16 -25.70 -14.54
N VAL A 153 17.60 -26.94 -14.58
CA VAL A 153 18.69 -27.45 -13.73
C VAL A 153 19.81 -27.96 -14.61
N THR A 154 21.04 -27.58 -14.30
CA THR A 154 22.23 -28.18 -14.90
C THR A 154 22.84 -29.14 -13.89
N GLU A 155 22.86 -30.43 -14.21
CA GLU A 155 23.53 -31.45 -13.40
C GLU A 155 25.05 -31.40 -13.60
N ARG A 156 25.78 -31.61 -12.50
CA ARG A 156 27.24 -31.72 -12.52
C ARG A 156 27.67 -32.95 -13.29
N THR A 157 28.74 -32.78 -14.07
CA THR A 157 29.39 -33.91 -14.75
C THR A 157 30.43 -34.55 -13.81
N PRO A 158 30.31 -35.84 -13.47
CA PRO A 158 31.28 -36.51 -12.62
C PRO A 158 32.62 -36.70 -13.36
N ALA A 159 33.73 -36.40 -12.68
CA ALA A 159 35.08 -36.54 -13.22
C ALA A 159 35.83 -37.76 -12.64
N MET A 160 35.52 -38.16 -11.41
CA MET A 160 36.09 -39.35 -10.78
C MET A 160 35.06 -40.11 -9.94
N VAL A 161 35.29 -41.41 -9.76
CA VAL A 161 34.59 -42.23 -8.77
C VAL A 161 35.49 -42.41 -7.56
N TRP A 162 35.06 -41.94 -6.40
CA TRP A 162 35.76 -42.09 -5.14
C TRP A 162 35.21 -43.28 -4.35
N ARG A 163 36.07 -44.24 -4.01
CA ARG A 163 35.70 -45.38 -3.17
C ARG A 163 36.08 -45.14 -1.72
N ARG A 164 35.11 -45.24 -0.82
CA ARG A 164 35.29 -45.21 0.65
C ARG A 164 34.79 -46.51 1.25
N ASP A 165 35.19 -46.82 2.48
CA ASP A 165 34.76 -48.00 3.24
C ASP A 165 33.23 -48.20 3.30
N GLY A 166 32.44 -47.15 3.08
CA GLY A 166 30.97 -47.17 3.10
C GLY A 166 30.26 -46.98 1.74
N GLY A 167 30.97 -46.82 0.61
CA GLY A 167 30.30 -46.57 -0.66
C GLY A 167 31.18 -46.04 -1.81
N LEU A 168 30.52 -45.73 -2.92
CA LEU A 168 31.08 -45.05 -4.08
C LEU A 168 30.45 -43.66 -4.16
N ASP A 169 31.26 -42.63 -4.07
CA ASP A 169 30.86 -41.23 -4.31
C ASP A 169 31.31 -40.85 -5.73
N LEU A 170 30.48 -40.11 -6.46
CA LEU A 170 30.92 -39.45 -7.69
C LEU A 170 31.50 -38.10 -7.29
N ILE A 171 32.58 -37.65 -7.90
CA ILE A 171 33.16 -36.33 -7.62
C ILE A 171 33.39 -35.60 -8.93
N ASP A 172 32.93 -34.35 -8.99
CA ASP A 172 33.13 -33.47 -10.14
C ASP A 172 34.56 -32.89 -10.21
N ALA A 173 34.85 -32.12 -11.26
CA ALA A 173 36.17 -31.50 -11.44
C ALA A 173 36.52 -30.44 -10.38
N THR A 174 35.52 -29.95 -9.63
CA THR A 174 35.67 -28.90 -8.60
C THR A 174 35.70 -29.45 -7.18
N GLY A 175 35.45 -30.75 -7.00
CA GLY A 175 35.50 -31.45 -5.70
C GLY A 175 34.14 -31.63 -5.02
N HIS A 176 33.03 -31.33 -5.69
CA HIS A 176 31.67 -31.59 -5.19
C HIS A 176 31.25 -33.04 -5.47
N ARG A 177 30.30 -33.54 -4.66
CA ARG A 177 29.88 -34.96 -4.63
C ARG A 177 28.56 -35.23 -5.35
#